data_AF-A0A1W1ELF8-F1
#
_entry.id   AF-A0A1W1ELF8-F1
#
_cell.length_a   1.000
_cell.length_b   1.000
_cell.length_c   1.000
_cell.angle_alpha   90.00
_cell.angle_beta   90.00
_cell.angle_gamma   90.00
#
_symmetry.space_group_name_H-M   'P 1'
#
loop_
_entity.id
_entity.type
_entity.pdbx_description
1 polymer ?
#
loop_
_entity_poly.entity_id
_entity_poly.type
_entity_poly.pdbx_seq_one_letter_code
_entity_poly.pdbx_strand_id
1 'polypeptide(L)'
;MIELVMVIVVIGILASLVVPRMERDTRQNAIDTVLSDIRLAQQNALIDDKHDVTNPLWQSSFWHFKYYKCGDDFVYRVASDINTNGIIEQEESAISSQDRKYLFADCDNLDDVDNSPRVNLTRSYGINNITATGVCSLSQIVAFDSFGRLYSDLTTTSPNYINLVKDKDNEGKKNSCKIRFSFDDASINPFTLEIEPIVGHVKVIGQEYL
;
A
#
# COMPACT_ATOMS: atom_id res chain seq x y z
N MET A 1 -12.91 39.83 32.44
CA MET A 1 -11.56 39.66 31.85
C MET A 1 -10.85 38.40 32.35
N ILE A 2 -10.75 38.12 33.66
CA ILE A 2 -10.06 36.91 34.18
C ILE A 2 -10.69 35.59 33.68
N GLU A 3 -12.02 35.57 33.52
CA GLU A 3 -12.77 34.43 33.03
C GLU A 3 -12.37 34.02 31.61
N LEU A 4 -12.22 35.00 30.70
CA LEU A 4 -11.76 34.75 29.33
C LEU A 4 -10.32 34.23 29.30
N VAL A 5 -9.46 34.73 30.19
CA VAL A 5 -8.08 34.25 30.33
C VAL A 5 -8.09 32.79 30.80
N MET A 6 -8.91 32.45 31.79
CA MET A 6 -9.03 31.07 32.28
C MET A 6 -9.54 30.12 31.18
N VAL A 7 -10.53 30.54 30.39
CA VAL A 7 -11.07 29.74 29.28
C VAL A 7 -10.00 29.46 28.23
N ILE A 8 -9.22 30.46 27.82
CA ILE A 8 -8.16 30.28 26.81
C ILE A 8 -7.06 29.35 27.34
N VAL A 9 -6.66 29.50 28.60
CA VAL A 9 -5.64 28.63 29.23
C VAL A 9 -6.13 27.18 29.27
N VAL A 10 -7.38 26.94 29.68
CA VAL A 10 -7.95 25.59 29.74
C VAL A 10 -8.04 24.96 28.35
N ILE A 11 -8.51 25.72 27.35
CA ILE A 11 -8.56 25.23 25.96
C ILE A 11 -7.15 24.93 25.43
N GLY A 12 -6.16 25.76 25.72
CA GLY A 12 -4.77 25.53 25.32
C GLY A 12 -4.19 24.24 25.91
N ILE A 13 -4.46 23.96 27.20
CA ILE A 13 -4.02 22.73 27.85
C ILE A 13 -4.70 21.52 27.19
N LEU A 14 -6.02 21.57 26.98
CA LEU A 14 -6.75 20.47 26.34
C LEU A 14 -6.24 20.23 24.90
N ALA A 15 -6.03 21.28 24.12
CA ALA A 15 -5.52 21.18 22.75
C ALA A 15 -4.13 20.52 22.71
N SER A 16 -3.23 20.88 23.64
CA SER A 16 -1.88 20.30 23.69
C SER A 16 -1.85 18.79 24.01
N LEU A 17 -2.90 18.25 24.62
CA LEU A 17 -3.03 16.82 24.89
C LEU A 17 -3.73 16.05 23.76
N VAL A 18 -4.67 16.69 23.07
CA VAL A 18 -5.50 16.05 22.04
C VAL A 18 -4.77 15.98 20.69
N VAL A 19 -4.10 17.06 20.28
CA VAL A 19 -3.47 17.15 18.96
C VAL A 19 -2.42 16.04 18.73
N PRO A 20 -1.45 15.81 19.64
CA PRO A 20 -0.44 14.75 19.43
C PRO A 20 -1.03 13.33 19.43
N ARG A 21 -2.20 13.11 20.04
CA ARG A 21 -2.88 11.81 20.01
C ARG A 21 -3.51 11.58 18.64
N MET A 22 -4.24 12.57 18.13
CA MET A 22 -4.87 12.50 16.83
C MET A 22 -3.85 12.25 15.70
N GLU A 23 -2.70 12.94 15.72
CA GLU A 23 -1.59 12.71 14.78
C GLU A 23 -1.06 11.27 14.82
N ARG A 24 -0.88 10.71 16.02
CA ARG A 24 -0.42 9.32 16.20
C ARG A 24 -1.46 8.33 15.71
N ASP A 25 -2.74 8.59 15.96
CA ASP A 25 -3.84 7.74 15.52
C ASP A 25 -3.95 7.73 13.99
N THR A 26 -3.89 8.89 13.33
CA THR A 26 -3.88 8.99 11.85
C THR A 26 -2.72 8.20 11.25
N ARG A 27 -1.50 8.38 11.78
CA ARG A 27 -0.31 7.65 11.32
C ARG A 27 -0.47 6.14 11.50
N GLN A 28 -0.94 5.70 12.66
CA GLN A 28 -1.08 4.28 12.97
C GLN A 28 -2.18 3.63 12.11
N ASN A 29 -3.31 4.31 11.91
CA ASN A 29 -4.38 3.86 11.03
C ASN A 29 -3.90 3.71 9.57
N ALA A 30 -3.10 4.66 9.08
CA ALA A 30 -2.51 4.59 7.73
C ALA A 30 -1.57 3.38 7.59
N ILE A 31 -0.69 3.18 8.59
CA ILE A 31 0.22 2.04 8.65
C ILE A 31 -0.56 0.73 8.62
N ASP A 32 -1.52 0.56 9.53
CA ASP A 32 -2.25 -0.68 9.69
C ASP A 32 -3.07 -1.01 8.44
N THR A 33 -3.67 0.00 7.81
CA THR A 33 -4.45 -0.18 6.58
C THR A 33 -3.54 -0.66 5.43
N VAL A 34 -2.50 0.10 5.10
CA VAL A 34 -1.62 -0.23 3.96
C VAL A 34 -0.91 -1.57 4.21
N LEU A 35 -0.44 -1.80 5.43
CA LEU A 35 0.19 -3.07 5.82
C LEU A 35 -0.78 -4.24 5.67
N SER A 36 -2.03 -4.09 6.13
CA SER A 36 -3.04 -5.14 6.03
C SER A 36 -3.39 -5.47 4.58
N ASP A 37 -3.43 -4.47 3.70
CA ASP A 37 -3.84 -4.65 2.31
C ASP A 37 -2.72 -5.22 1.43
N ILE A 38 -1.45 -4.90 1.71
CA ILE A 38 -0.33 -5.61 1.07
C ILE A 38 -0.31 -7.09 1.53
N ARG A 39 -0.54 -7.35 2.82
CA ARG A 39 -0.66 -8.72 3.34
C ARG A 39 -1.84 -9.46 2.74
N LEU A 40 -2.96 -8.78 2.48
CA LEU A 40 -4.09 -9.35 1.79
C LEU A 40 -3.73 -9.75 0.35
N ALA A 41 -3.01 -8.91 -0.39
CA ALA A 41 -2.50 -9.25 -1.71
C ALA A 41 -1.61 -10.51 -1.67
N GLN A 42 -0.71 -10.58 -0.69
CA GLN A 42 0.14 -11.74 -0.46
C GLN A 42 -0.67 -13.00 -0.12
N GLN A 43 -1.65 -12.90 0.78
CA GLN A 43 -2.52 -14.01 1.16
C GLN A 43 -3.32 -14.52 -0.03
N ASN A 44 -3.88 -13.62 -0.83
CA ASN A 44 -4.58 -13.98 -2.05
C ASN A 44 -3.65 -14.71 -3.03
N ALA A 45 -2.41 -14.25 -3.22
CA ALA A 45 -1.43 -14.94 -4.05
C ALA A 45 -1.16 -16.38 -3.57
N LEU A 46 -1.04 -16.59 -2.26
CA LEU A 46 -0.78 -17.92 -1.67
C LEU A 46 -1.92 -18.92 -1.87
N ILE A 47 -3.17 -18.45 -1.96
CA ILE A 47 -4.35 -19.31 -2.14
C ILE A 47 -4.79 -19.45 -3.61
N ASP A 48 -4.40 -18.50 -4.46
CA ASP A 48 -4.83 -18.39 -5.85
C ASP A 48 -3.62 -18.46 -6.78
N ASP A 49 -3.24 -19.68 -7.15
CA ASP A 49 -2.11 -19.93 -8.03
C ASP A 49 -2.45 -19.54 -9.47
N LYS A 50 -1.78 -18.48 -9.94
CA LYS A 50 -1.94 -17.95 -11.30
C LYS A 50 -1.10 -18.68 -12.34
N HIS A 51 -0.31 -19.68 -11.96
CA HIS A 51 0.53 -20.38 -12.92
C HIS A 51 -0.30 -21.13 -13.97
N ASP A 52 -0.19 -20.69 -15.24
CA ASP A 52 -0.84 -21.34 -16.37
C ASP A 52 0.11 -21.46 -17.56
N VAL A 53 0.53 -22.69 -17.86
CA VAL A 53 1.43 -22.99 -19.00
C VAL A 53 0.80 -22.72 -20.37
N THR A 54 -0.53 -22.62 -20.44
CA THR A 54 -1.27 -22.40 -21.68
C THR A 54 -1.48 -20.92 -21.99
N ASN A 55 -1.43 -20.05 -20.97
CA ASN A 55 -1.59 -18.61 -21.12
C ASN A 55 -0.25 -17.88 -20.99
N PRO A 56 0.36 -17.34 -22.08
CA PRO A 56 1.65 -16.64 -21.98
C PRO A 56 1.63 -15.36 -21.12
N LEU A 57 0.44 -14.87 -20.74
CA LEU A 57 0.26 -13.67 -19.93
C LEU A 57 -0.04 -13.97 -18.46
N TRP A 58 0.01 -15.23 -18.02
CA TRP A 58 -0.36 -15.63 -16.66
C TRP A 58 0.37 -14.85 -15.53
N GLN A 59 1.58 -14.35 -15.80
CA GLN A 59 2.34 -13.53 -14.84
C GLN A 59 1.79 -12.11 -14.66
N SER A 60 0.97 -11.59 -15.58
CA SER A 60 0.29 -10.30 -15.38
C SER A 60 -0.86 -10.42 -14.39
N SER A 61 -1.39 -11.63 -14.20
CA SER A 61 -2.47 -11.94 -13.27
C SER A 61 -2.04 -12.04 -11.81
N PHE A 62 -0.76 -11.89 -11.46
CA PHE A 62 -0.37 -11.97 -10.05
C PHE A 62 -1.12 -10.97 -9.17
N TRP A 63 -1.50 -11.42 -7.98
CA TRP A 63 -2.08 -10.55 -6.97
C TRP A 63 -1.06 -9.51 -6.54
N HIS A 64 -1.49 -8.25 -6.58
CA HIS A 64 -0.60 -7.14 -6.37
C HIS A 64 -1.25 -5.97 -5.65
N PHE A 65 -0.43 -5.25 -4.90
CA PHE A 65 -0.72 -3.92 -4.41
C PHE A 65 -0.10 -2.91 -5.38
N LYS A 66 -0.93 -2.09 -6.02
CA LYS A 66 -0.47 -1.02 -6.92
C LYS A 66 -0.91 0.32 -6.38
N TYR A 67 0.03 1.24 -6.18
CA TYR A 67 -0.25 2.62 -5.81
C TYR A 67 0.06 3.55 -6.99
N TYR A 68 -0.61 4.68 -7.08
CA TYR A 68 -0.42 5.66 -8.16
C TYR A 68 -1.05 6.99 -7.76
N LYS A 69 -0.81 8.02 -8.58
CA LYS A 69 -1.34 9.35 -8.37
C LYS A 69 -2.49 9.61 -9.35
N CYS A 70 -3.64 10.04 -8.82
CA CYS A 70 -4.79 10.54 -9.57
C CYS A 70 -4.91 12.05 -9.32
N GLY A 71 -4.34 12.87 -10.21
CA GLY A 71 -4.25 14.31 -10.00
C GLY A 71 -3.37 14.64 -8.78
N ASP A 72 -4.00 15.10 -7.70
CA ASP A 72 -3.32 15.40 -6.42
C ASP A 72 -3.45 14.28 -5.38
N ASP A 73 -4.37 13.33 -5.58
CA ASP A 73 -4.60 12.24 -4.65
C ASP A 73 -3.67 11.05 -4.95
N PHE A 74 -3.04 10.51 -3.91
CA PHE A 74 -2.42 9.19 -3.93
C PHE A 74 -3.46 8.14 -3.60
N VAL A 75 -3.52 7.12 -4.45
CA VAL A 75 -4.48 6.03 -4.31
C VAL A 75 -3.78 4.69 -4.48
N TYR A 76 -4.45 3.61 -4.11
CA TYR A 76 -4.00 2.26 -4.43
C TYR A 76 -5.16 1.35 -4.81
N ARG A 77 -4.79 0.18 -5.32
CA ARG A 77 -5.68 -0.96 -5.49
C ARG A 77 -4.98 -2.26 -5.11
N VAL A 78 -5.75 -3.23 -4.65
CA VAL A 78 -5.32 -4.61 -4.46
C VAL A 78 -6.10 -5.47 -5.44
N ALA A 79 -5.44 -6.03 -6.45
CA ALA A 79 -6.13 -6.69 -7.54
C ALA A 79 -5.27 -7.75 -8.23
N SER A 80 -5.90 -8.50 -9.13
CA SER A 80 -5.30 -9.47 -10.03
C SER A 80 -5.91 -9.27 -11.42
N ASP A 81 -5.10 -9.17 -12.47
CA ASP A 81 -5.61 -9.09 -13.86
C ASP A 81 -6.04 -10.49 -14.33
N ILE A 82 -7.26 -10.91 -13.99
CA ILE A 82 -7.75 -12.29 -14.20
C ILE A 82 -7.93 -12.55 -15.70
N ASN A 83 -8.41 -11.54 -16.42
CA ASN A 83 -8.67 -11.65 -17.86
C ASN A 83 -7.39 -11.46 -18.73
N THR A 84 -6.27 -11.04 -18.14
CA THR A 84 -4.96 -10.80 -18.80
C THR A 84 -4.98 -9.75 -19.91
N ASN A 85 -5.91 -8.79 -19.86
CA ASN A 85 -6.05 -7.75 -20.87
C ASN A 85 -5.23 -6.47 -20.55
N GLY A 86 -4.58 -6.43 -19.37
CA GLY A 86 -3.78 -5.30 -18.89
C GLY A 86 -4.59 -4.19 -18.20
N ILE A 87 -5.90 -4.35 -18.11
CA ILE A 87 -6.85 -3.43 -17.48
C ILE A 87 -7.47 -4.17 -16.29
N ILE A 88 -7.30 -3.60 -15.10
CA ILE A 88 -7.95 -4.12 -13.89
C ILE A 88 -9.35 -3.52 -13.82
N GLU A 89 -10.35 -4.39 -13.83
CA GLU A 89 -11.73 -4.05 -13.54
C GLU A 89 -11.99 -4.03 -12.02
N GLN A 90 -13.08 -3.38 -11.59
CA GLN A 90 -13.40 -3.24 -10.17
C GLN A 90 -13.61 -4.61 -9.52
N GLU A 91 -14.28 -5.51 -10.23
CA GLU A 91 -14.62 -6.88 -9.81
C GLU A 91 -13.39 -7.78 -9.69
N GLU A 92 -12.27 -7.39 -10.29
CA GLU A 92 -10.97 -8.07 -10.20
C GLU A 92 -10.15 -7.63 -8.98
N SER A 93 -10.67 -6.66 -8.21
CA SER A 93 -10.05 -6.21 -6.97
C SER A 93 -10.48 -7.05 -5.77
N ALA A 94 -9.62 -7.06 -4.75
CA ALA A 94 -9.93 -7.68 -3.48
C ALA A 94 -11.02 -6.88 -2.75
N ILE A 95 -11.83 -7.58 -1.96
CA ILE A 95 -12.83 -6.96 -1.10
C ILE A 95 -12.24 -6.80 0.30
N SER A 96 -12.36 -5.59 0.84
CA SER A 96 -11.96 -5.26 2.20
C SER A 96 -12.83 -5.99 3.23
N SER A 97 -12.21 -6.64 4.21
CA SER A 97 -12.93 -7.30 5.31
C SER A 97 -13.53 -6.32 6.32
N GLN A 98 -13.08 -5.06 6.32
CA GLN A 98 -13.51 -4.05 7.30
C GLN A 98 -14.85 -3.40 6.94
N ASP A 99 -15.05 -3.08 5.66
CA ASP A 99 -16.22 -2.36 5.15
C ASP A 99 -16.96 -3.11 4.03
N ARG A 100 -16.44 -4.27 3.58
CA ARG A 100 -17.01 -5.10 2.49
C ARG A 100 -17.12 -4.36 1.16
N LYS A 101 -16.18 -3.45 0.91
CA LYS A 101 -16.08 -2.68 -0.33
C LYS A 101 -14.85 -3.08 -1.14
N TYR A 102 -14.85 -2.77 -2.42
CA TYR A 102 -13.74 -3.06 -3.32
C TYR A 102 -12.49 -2.25 -2.94
N LEU A 103 -11.33 -2.90 -2.96
CA LEU A 103 -10.02 -2.26 -2.84
C LEU A 103 -9.54 -1.82 -4.22
N PHE A 104 -10.34 -0.94 -4.81
CA PHE A 104 -10.16 -0.43 -6.15
C PHE A 104 -10.27 1.09 -6.13
N ALA A 105 -9.45 1.74 -6.95
CA ALA A 105 -9.52 3.17 -7.18
C ALA A 105 -9.51 3.42 -8.69
N ASP A 106 -10.35 4.31 -9.17
CA ASP A 106 -10.31 4.80 -10.54
C ASP A 106 -10.14 6.32 -10.51
N CYS A 107 -9.19 6.85 -11.28
CA CYS A 107 -8.96 8.29 -11.33
C CYS A 107 -10.17 9.05 -11.90
N ASP A 108 -11.01 8.38 -12.69
CA ASP A 108 -12.22 8.97 -13.25
C ASP A 108 -13.39 8.98 -12.24
N ASN A 109 -13.35 8.10 -11.22
CA ASN A 109 -14.40 8.00 -10.19
C ASN A 109 -13.84 7.61 -8.82
N LEU A 110 -13.16 8.54 -8.15
CA LEU A 110 -12.54 8.32 -6.83
C LEU A 110 -13.54 8.18 -5.67
N ASP A 111 -14.78 8.64 -5.85
CA ASP A 111 -15.82 8.69 -4.82
C ASP A 111 -16.92 7.64 -5.07
N ASP A 112 -16.60 6.57 -5.79
CA ASP A 112 -17.49 5.44 -6.01
C ASP A 112 -17.93 4.83 -4.66
N VAL A 113 -19.24 4.64 -4.50
CA VAL A 113 -19.84 4.14 -3.26
C VAL A 113 -19.48 2.68 -2.99
N ASP A 114 -19.17 1.89 -4.02
CA ASP A 114 -18.83 0.48 -3.91
C ASP A 114 -17.33 0.27 -3.63
N ASN A 115 -16.52 1.31 -3.81
CA ASN A 115 -15.10 1.32 -3.45
C ASN A 115 -14.89 1.75 -2.00
N SER A 116 -13.90 1.14 -1.35
CA SER A 116 -13.52 1.51 0.01
C SER A 116 -12.88 2.90 0.00
N PRO A 117 -13.34 3.88 0.81
CA PRO A 117 -12.75 5.23 0.81
C PRO A 117 -11.26 5.21 1.20
N ARG A 118 -10.84 4.18 1.94
CA ARG A 118 -9.46 4.01 2.40
C ARG A 118 -8.44 3.82 1.28
N VAL A 119 -8.91 3.42 0.08
CA VAL A 119 -8.06 3.33 -1.13
C VAL A 119 -7.47 4.68 -1.52
N ASN A 120 -8.13 5.79 -1.15
CA ASN A 120 -7.62 7.13 -1.31
C ASN A 120 -6.78 7.52 -0.09
N LEU A 121 -5.46 7.36 -0.22
CA LEU A 121 -4.49 7.58 0.84
C LEU A 121 -4.39 9.06 1.24
N THR A 122 -4.55 9.96 0.27
CA THR A 122 -4.51 11.40 0.51
C THR A 122 -5.71 11.86 1.31
N ARG A 123 -6.93 11.52 0.87
CA ARG A 123 -8.15 11.94 1.56
C ARG A 123 -8.37 11.24 2.91
N SER A 124 -8.02 9.95 3.01
CA SER A 124 -8.26 9.17 4.22
C SER A 124 -7.22 9.39 5.31
N TYR A 125 -5.97 9.65 4.93
CA TYR A 125 -4.85 9.68 5.88
C TYR A 125 -3.96 10.92 5.79
N GLY A 126 -4.21 11.82 4.85
CA GLY A 126 -3.37 13.01 4.62
C GLY A 126 -2.02 12.69 4.00
N ILE A 127 -1.86 11.55 3.33
CA ILE A 127 -0.61 11.19 2.63
C ILE A 127 -0.47 12.07 1.38
N ASN A 128 0.63 12.82 1.29
CA ASN A 128 0.90 13.74 0.18
C ASN A 128 2.10 13.33 -0.68
N ASN A 129 2.83 12.28 -0.29
CA ASN A 129 3.96 11.79 -1.07
C ASN A 129 4.27 10.32 -0.76
N ILE A 130 4.57 9.55 -1.80
CA ILE A 130 5.01 8.15 -1.71
C ILE A 130 6.33 8.02 -2.48
N THR A 131 7.37 7.57 -1.78
CA THR A 131 8.70 7.36 -2.37
C THR A 131 9.13 5.91 -2.19
N ALA A 132 9.53 5.27 -3.29
CA ALA A 132 10.03 3.90 -3.25
C ALA A 132 11.53 3.84 -3.49
N THR A 133 12.20 2.95 -2.77
CA THR A 133 13.64 2.72 -2.83
C THR A 133 13.93 1.22 -2.84
N GLY A 134 15.17 0.85 -3.20
CA GLY A 134 15.52 -0.55 -3.48
C GLY A 134 14.83 -1.03 -4.75
N VAL A 135 14.36 -2.28 -4.76
CA VAL A 135 13.76 -2.90 -5.97
C VAL A 135 12.44 -2.29 -6.40
N CYS A 136 11.69 -1.68 -5.49
CA CYS A 136 10.42 -1.01 -5.80
C CYS A 136 10.61 0.40 -6.37
N SER A 137 11.84 0.86 -6.60
CA SER A 137 12.07 2.17 -7.25
C SER A 137 11.71 2.16 -8.74
N LEU A 138 11.54 0.97 -9.35
CA LEU A 138 11.35 0.80 -10.79
C LEU A 138 9.88 0.83 -11.21
N SER A 139 8.95 0.48 -10.32
CA SER A 139 7.52 0.40 -10.59
C SER A 139 6.73 0.71 -9.31
N GLN A 140 5.46 1.08 -9.46
CA GLN A 140 4.56 1.36 -8.33
C GLN A 140 3.73 0.13 -7.95
N ILE A 141 4.26 -1.06 -8.23
CA ILE A 141 3.60 -2.35 -8.06
C ILE A 141 4.43 -3.22 -7.12
N VAL A 142 3.75 -3.89 -6.21
CA VAL A 142 4.28 -4.97 -5.37
C VAL A 142 3.40 -6.19 -5.64
N ALA A 143 3.94 -7.16 -6.36
CA ALA A 143 3.22 -8.37 -6.74
C ALA A 143 3.77 -9.60 -6.01
N PHE A 144 2.94 -10.62 -5.85
CA PHE A 144 3.30 -11.87 -5.20
C PHE A 144 2.88 -13.06 -6.05
N ASP A 145 3.71 -14.10 -6.03
CA ASP A 145 3.35 -15.41 -6.59
C ASP A 145 2.76 -16.35 -5.53
N SER A 146 2.40 -17.56 -5.94
CA SER A 146 1.84 -18.61 -5.08
C SER A 146 2.78 -19.14 -4.00
N PHE A 147 4.05 -18.71 -3.99
CA PHE A 147 5.00 -18.98 -2.92
C PHE A 147 5.20 -17.78 -1.98
N GLY A 148 4.50 -16.67 -2.23
CA GLY A 148 4.65 -15.42 -1.49
C GLY A 148 5.92 -14.65 -1.84
N ARG A 149 6.61 -15.00 -2.92
CA ARG A 149 7.84 -14.31 -3.34
C ARG A 149 7.49 -12.98 -3.98
N LEU A 150 8.31 -11.98 -3.70
CA LEU A 150 8.09 -10.62 -4.18
C LEU A 150 8.50 -10.46 -5.65
N TYR A 151 7.62 -9.81 -6.42
CA TYR A 151 7.90 -9.26 -7.73
C TYR A 151 7.83 -7.74 -7.68
N SER A 152 8.83 -7.07 -8.27
CA SER A 152 8.89 -5.61 -8.31
C SER A 152 8.05 -4.99 -9.43
N ASP A 153 7.56 -5.81 -10.36
CA ASP A 153 6.67 -5.41 -11.45
C ASP A 153 5.98 -6.65 -12.05
N LEU A 154 5.02 -6.44 -12.95
CA LEU A 154 4.31 -7.51 -13.66
C LEU A 154 4.86 -7.73 -15.07
N THR A 155 4.80 -8.97 -15.53
CA THR A 155 5.23 -9.35 -16.88
C THR A 155 4.02 -9.50 -17.80
N THR A 156 3.95 -8.71 -18.87
CA THR A 156 2.74 -8.56 -19.72
C THR A 156 2.91 -9.05 -21.18
N THR A 157 3.97 -9.81 -21.47
CA THR A 157 4.26 -10.24 -22.86
C THR A 157 4.50 -11.75 -22.97
N SER A 158 5.43 -12.27 -22.17
CA SER A 158 5.76 -13.69 -22.11
C SER A 158 6.35 -14.01 -20.74
N PRO A 159 6.13 -15.21 -20.19
CA PRO A 159 6.55 -15.52 -18.84
C PRO A 159 8.07 -15.42 -18.73
N ASN A 160 8.54 -14.49 -17.90
CA ASN A 160 9.96 -14.32 -17.62
C ASN A 160 10.13 -13.86 -16.16
N TYR A 161 11.10 -14.45 -15.46
CA TYR A 161 11.32 -14.19 -14.04
C TYR A 161 12.19 -12.94 -13.80
N ILE A 162 12.17 -11.96 -14.71
CA ILE A 162 13.04 -10.78 -14.62
C ILE A 162 12.67 -9.89 -13.43
N ASN A 163 11.38 -9.84 -13.10
CA ASN A 163 10.83 -9.03 -12.03
C ASN A 163 10.83 -9.74 -10.68
N LEU A 164 11.22 -11.03 -10.63
CA LEU A 164 11.35 -11.77 -9.38
C LEU A 164 12.50 -11.17 -8.56
N VAL A 165 12.18 -10.70 -7.37
CA VAL A 165 13.16 -10.07 -6.49
C VAL A 165 14.03 -11.14 -5.84
N LYS A 166 15.34 -11.03 -6.04
CA LYS A 166 16.34 -11.88 -5.37
C LYS A 166 16.61 -11.37 -3.96
N ASP A 167 16.97 -12.25 -3.03
CA ASP A 167 17.32 -11.89 -1.65
C ASP A 167 18.48 -10.90 -1.55
N LYS A 168 19.47 -11.07 -2.43
CA LYS A 168 20.65 -10.22 -2.52
C LYS A 168 20.77 -9.57 -3.89
N ASP A 169 21.29 -8.35 -3.89
CA ASP A 169 21.67 -7.63 -5.09
C ASP A 169 22.98 -8.19 -5.69
N ASN A 170 23.43 -7.61 -6.80
CA ASN A 170 24.66 -8.03 -7.47
C ASN A 170 25.93 -7.76 -6.63
N GLU A 171 25.83 -6.99 -5.56
CA GLU A 171 26.91 -6.69 -4.61
C GLU A 171 26.83 -7.55 -3.33
N GLY A 172 25.84 -8.44 -3.23
CA GLY A 172 25.62 -9.31 -2.08
C GLY A 172 24.91 -8.64 -0.90
N LYS A 173 24.36 -7.43 -1.06
CA LYS A 173 23.58 -6.73 -0.03
C LYS A 173 22.11 -7.14 -0.09
N LYS A 174 21.41 -7.08 1.04
CA LYS A 174 19.98 -7.40 1.12
C LYS A 174 19.18 -6.49 0.19
N ASN A 175 18.38 -7.09 -0.67
CA ASN A 175 17.70 -6.42 -1.76
C ASN A 175 16.20 -6.23 -1.46
N SER A 176 15.89 -5.50 -0.39
CA SER A 176 14.51 -5.27 0.04
C SER A 176 13.82 -4.14 -0.73
N CYS A 177 12.51 -4.25 -0.84
CA CYS A 177 11.64 -3.18 -1.31
C CYS A 177 11.29 -2.26 -0.15
N LYS A 178 11.45 -0.95 -0.30
CA LYS A 178 11.10 0.02 0.74
C LYS A 178 10.19 1.09 0.17
N ILE A 179 8.99 1.22 0.74
CA ILE A 179 7.99 2.23 0.34
C ILE A 179 7.76 3.17 1.51
N ARG A 180 8.03 4.45 1.30
CA ARG A 180 7.93 5.50 2.31
C ARG A 180 6.76 6.41 2.01
N PHE A 181 5.90 6.59 3.00
CA PHE A 181 4.71 7.44 2.96
C PHE A 181 4.96 8.68 3.82
N SER A 182 4.69 9.85 3.24
CA SER A 182 4.82 11.15 3.90
C SER A 182 3.48 11.88 3.93
N PHE A 183 3.30 12.74 4.92
CA PHE A 183 2.06 13.42 5.21
C PHE A 183 2.14 14.90 4.86
N ASP A 184 0.99 15.50 4.57
CA ASP A 184 0.89 16.96 4.38
C ASP A 184 1.11 17.72 5.67
N ASP A 185 0.61 17.18 6.77
CA ASP A 185 0.88 17.71 8.10
C ASP A 185 2.29 17.31 8.57
N ALA A 186 3.18 18.30 8.66
CA ALA A 186 4.56 18.12 9.08
C ALA A 186 4.72 17.65 10.54
N SER A 187 3.66 17.70 11.35
CA SER A 187 3.64 17.13 12.70
C SER A 187 3.59 15.59 12.68
N ILE A 188 3.03 15.00 11.62
CA ILE A 188 2.89 13.55 11.47
C ILE A 188 4.18 12.97 10.88
N ASN A 189 4.87 12.16 11.68
CA ASN A 189 6.10 11.53 11.24
C ASN A 189 5.84 10.53 10.09
N PRO A 190 6.55 10.63 8.96
CA PRO A 190 6.46 9.68 7.85
C PRO A 190 6.85 8.26 8.29
N PHE A 191 6.33 7.25 7.60
CA PHE A 191 6.63 5.84 7.86
C PHE A 191 7.14 5.13 6.62
N THR A 192 7.87 4.03 6.82
CA THR A 192 8.44 3.23 5.73
C THR A 192 8.09 1.77 5.95
N LEU A 193 7.50 1.14 4.94
CA LEU A 193 7.30 -0.30 4.86
C LEU A 193 8.48 -0.94 4.16
N GLU A 194 8.99 -2.04 4.71
CA GLU A 194 9.99 -2.91 4.09
C GLU A 194 9.35 -4.25 3.75
N ILE A 195 9.55 -4.71 2.51
CA ILE A 195 9.07 -6.00 2.02
C ILE A 195 10.26 -6.88 1.66
N GLU A 196 10.30 -8.08 2.24
CA GLU A 196 11.39 -9.03 2.06
C GLU A 196 11.20 -9.90 0.80
N PRO A 197 12.25 -10.14 0.00
CA PRO A 197 12.12 -10.79 -1.31
C PRO A 197 11.57 -12.21 -1.31
N ILE A 198 12.08 -13.08 -0.43
CA ILE A 198 11.81 -14.53 -0.49
C ILE A 198 10.43 -14.84 0.05
N VAL A 199 10.10 -14.28 1.21
CA VAL A 199 8.88 -14.62 1.94
C VAL A 199 7.77 -13.58 1.76
N GLY A 200 8.04 -12.47 1.08
CA GLY A 200 7.08 -11.36 0.91
C GLY A 200 6.70 -10.68 2.22
N HIS A 201 7.42 -10.96 3.32
CA HIS A 201 7.09 -10.46 4.64
C HIS A 201 7.20 -8.93 4.68
N VAL A 202 6.10 -8.29 5.09
CA VAL A 202 5.99 -6.83 5.18
C VAL A 202 6.11 -6.41 6.64
N LYS A 203 7.00 -5.45 6.92
CA LYS A 203 7.21 -4.84 8.23
C LYS A 203 7.36 -3.33 8.15
N VAL A 204 7.07 -2.64 9.25
CA VAL A 204 7.31 -1.20 9.38
C VAL A 204 8.72 -0.99 9.93
N ILE A 205 9.55 -0.19 9.25
CA ILE A 205 10.89 0.13 9.72
C ILE A 205 10.79 0.95 11.02
N GLY A 206 11.45 0.48 12.08
CA GLY A 206 11.48 1.16 13.38
C GLY A 206 10.35 0.79 14.36
N GLN A 207 9.47 -0.15 14.01
CA GLN A 207 8.47 -0.76 14.91
C GLN A 207 8.68 -2.27 15.03
N GLU A 208 9.93 -2.73 15.11
CA GLU A 208 10.29 -4.17 15.09
C GLU A 208 9.92 -4.95 16.38
N TYR A 209 9.22 -4.33 17.33
CA TYR A 209 8.83 -4.94 18.60
C TYR A 209 7.38 -4.61 18.97
N LEU A 210 6.43 -5.36 18.40
CA LEU A 210 5.16 -5.74 19.02
C LEU A 210 4.85 -7.18 18.64
#